data_AF-A0A9P0D7R6-F1
#
_entry.id   AF-A0A9P0D7R6-F1
#
_cell.length_a   1.000
_cell.length_b   1.000
_cell.length_c   1.000
_cell.angle_alpha   90.00
_cell.angle_beta   90.00
_cell.angle_gamma   90.00
#
_symmetry.space_group_name_H-M   'P 1'
#
loop_
_entity.id
_entity.type
_entity.pdbx_description
1 polymer ?
#
loop_
_entity_poly.entity_id
_entity_poly.type
_entity_poly.pdbx_seq_one_letter_code
_entity_poly.pdbx_strand_id
1 'polypeptide(L)'
;MTAQLWVNPPGIFTESLAWGLAYDLPNDTKSIADFLGPKFLAKRRNRRDLYGKVEKIMESLGYNGRVCVLRSLCEASNRFLPKEDNLLNYILKMIFDFPQEKILRSEPEEHRIYHFAAQMGKENPNQHCSQIFNCPFSLIDAALGRYSNNVI
;
A
#
# COMPACT_ATOMS: atom_id res chain seq x y z
N MET A 1 8.65 -13.43 -21.06
CA MET A 1 8.25 -12.01 -20.98
C MET A 1 8.87 -11.30 -22.16
N THR A 2 8.11 -11.05 -23.22
CA THR A 2 8.59 -10.34 -24.41
C THR A 2 7.93 -8.98 -24.45
N ALA A 3 8.67 -7.94 -24.05
CA ALA A 3 8.23 -6.56 -24.25
C ALA A 3 8.58 -6.15 -25.68
N GLN A 4 7.57 -5.91 -26.52
CA GLN A 4 7.76 -5.29 -27.82
C GLN A 4 7.92 -3.77 -27.59
N LEU A 5 9.12 -3.27 -27.86
CA LEU A 5 9.49 -1.85 -27.81
C LEU A 5 9.33 -1.26 -29.21
N TRP A 6 8.20 -0.62 -29.55
CA TRP A 6 8.14 0.44 -30.58
C TRP A 6 6.77 1.14 -30.55
N VAL A 7 6.60 2.13 -29.66
CA VAL A 7 5.67 3.24 -29.88
C VAL A 7 6.28 4.49 -29.26
N ASN A 8 6.49 5.53 -30.07
CA ASN A 8 6.78 6.89 -29.59
C ASN A 8 6.06 7.87 -30.54
N PRO A 9 5.03 8.56 -30.04
CA PRO A 9 5.10 10.00 -29.92
C PRO A 9 5.22 10.38 -28.43
N PRO A 10 5.85 11.53 -28.11
CA PRO A 10 5.89 12.01 -26.73
C PRO A 10 4.46 12.30 -26.26
N GLY A 11 4.00 11.59 -25.23
CA GLY A 11 2.74 11.89 -24.55
C GLY A 11 1.68 10.78 -24.51
N ILE A 12 1.92 9.59 -25.09
CA ILE A 12 1.04 8.43 -24.91
C ILE A 12 1.88 7.21 -24.53
N PHE A 13 1.78 6.77 -23.28
CA PHE A 13 2.35 5.50 -22.83
C PHE A 13 1.25 4.45 -22.69
N THR A 14 1.48 3.25 -23.21
CA THR A 14 0.57 2.11 -23.12
C THR A 14 1.15 1.06 -22.18
N GLU A 15 0.74 1.10 -20.91
CA GLU A 15 1.10 0.08 -19.91
C GLU A 15 0.04 -1.02 -19.89
N SER A 16 0.44 -2.28 -20.10
CA SER A 16 -0.44 -3.45 -19.99
C SER A 16 0.08 -4.44 -18.95
N LEU A 17 -0.80 -4.89 -18.05
CA LEU A 17 -0.48 -5.84 -16.99
C LEU A 17 -1.29 -7.12 -17.19
N ALA A 18 -0.62 -8.21 -17.53
CA ALA A 18 -1.17 -9.56 -17.49
C ALA A 18 -0.74 -10.23 -16.18
N TRP A 19 -1.69 -10.63 -15.35
CA TRP A 19 -1.46 -11.26 -14.05
C TRP A 19 -2.33 -12.51 -13.91
N GLY A 20 -1.74 -13.60 -13.44
CA GLY A 20 -2.44 -14.85 -13.13
C GLY A 20 -2.64 -14.96 -11.63
N LEU A 21 -3.89 -15.12 -11.21
CA LEU A 21 -4.23 -15.30 -9.80
C LEU A 21 -4.59 -16.75 -9.51
N ALA A 22 -3.79 -17.40 -8.68
CA ALA A 22 -4.17 -18.65 -8.02
C ALA A 22 -4.55 -18.29 -6.58
N TYR A 23 -5.84 -18.34 -6.29
CA TYR A 23 -6.36 -18.28 -4.92
C TYR A 23 -7.11 -19.56 -4.64
N ASP A 24 -7.04 -20.03 -3.40
CA ASP A 24 -7.84 -21.18 -2.99
C ASP A 24 -9.31 -20.82 -3.14
N LEU A 25 -10.03 -21.64 -3.91
CA LEU A 25 -11.49 -21.56 -3.98
C LEU A 25 -12.02 -21.60 -2.54
N PRO A 26 -12.96 -20.72 -2.18
CA PRO A 26 -13.57 -20.79 -0.87
C PRO A 26 -14.14 -22.20 -0.71
N ASN A 27 -13.50 -22.99 0.15
CA ASN A 27 -14.08 -24.25 0.59
C ASN A 27 -15.45 -23.92 1.20
N ASP A 28 -16.44 -24.80 1.08
CA ASP A 28 -17.85 -24.61 1.51
C ASP A 28 -18.05 -24.33 3.02
N THR A 29 -16.98 -23.97 3.72
CA THR A 29 -16.87 -23.64 5.14
C THR A 29 -16.53 -22.17 5.42
N LYS A 30 -16.57 -21.26 4.43
CA LYS A 30 -16.62 -19.83 4.78
C LYS A 30 -17.94 -19.53 5.47
N SER A 31 -17.87 -19.14 6.73
CA SER A 31 -19.08 -18.92 7.54
C SER A 31 -19.99 -17.87 6.87
N ILE A 32 -21.30 -18.06 6.99
CA ILE A 32 -22.31 -17.08 6.59
C ILE A 32 -22.01 -15.67 7.17
N ALA A 33 -21.29 -15.60 8.29
CA ALA A 33 -20.83 -14.36 8.91
C ALA A 33 -19.77 -13.60 8.10
N ASP A 34 -18.94 -14.26 7.28
CA ASP A 34 -18.01 -13.57 6.37
C ASP A 34 -18.73 -13.01 5.13
N PHE A 35 -19.82 -13.65 4.69
CA PHE A 35 -20.65 -13.17 3.59
C PHE A 35 -21.60 -12.03 4.02
N LEU A 36 -22.22 -12.15 5.20
CA LEU A 36 -23.09 -11.12 5.78
C LEU A 36 -22.31 -10.02 6.51
N GLY A 37 -21.02 -10.23 6.77
CA GLY A 37 -20.16 -9.27 7.43
C GLY A 37 -19.92 -8.02 6.59
N PRO A 38 -19.64 -6.88 7.22
CA PRO A 38 -19.35 -5.66 6.48
C PRO A 38 -18.04 -5.81 5.69
N LYS A 39 -18.12 -5.57 4.37
CA LYS A 39 -17.00 -5.72 3.41
C LYS A 39 -15.71 -5.00 3.84
N PHE A 40 -15.83 -3.87 4.56
CA PHE A 40 -14.67 -3.12 5.03
C PHE A 40 -13.82 -3.89 6.05
N LEU A 41 -14.41 -4.79 6.85
CA LEU A 41 -13.66 -5.60 7.83
C LEU A 41 -12.77 -6.61 7.11
N ALA A 42 -13.32 -7.29 6.09
CA ALA A 42 -12.56 -8.20 5.26
C ALA A 42 -11.43 -7.48 4.52
N LYS A 43 -11.70 -6.30 3.95
CA LYS A 43 -10.68 -5.45 3.30
C LYS A 43 -9.55 -5.11 4.27
N ARG A 44 -9.87 -4.72 5.51
CA ARG A 44 -8.87 -4.39 6.55
C ARG A 44 -8.01 -5.60 6.93
N ARG A 45 -8.64 -6.75 7.19
CA ARG A 45 -7.90 -7.99 7.51
C ARG A 45 -6.92 -8.37 6.41
N ASN A 46 -7.37 -8.37 5.15
CA ASN A 46 -6.50 -8.69 4.01
C ASN A 46 -5.34 -7.70 3.87
N ARG A 47 -5.59 -6.40 4.09
CA ARG A 47 -4.53 -5.38 4.08
C ARG A 47 -3.54 -5.56 5.23
N ARG A 48 -4.02 -5.87 6.44
CA ARG A 48 -3.16 -6.17 7.59
C ARG A 48 -2.24 -7.35 7.27
N ASP A 49 -2.79 -8.42 6.71
CA ASP A 49 -2.02 -9.62 6.38
C ASP A 49 -1.02 -9.35 5.26
N LEU A 50 -1.38 -8.52 4.28
CA LEU A 50 -0.45 -8.03 3.24
C LEU A 50 0.70 -7.24 3.86
N TYR A 51 0.39 -6.24 4.71
CA TYR A 51 1.40 -5.41 5.36
C TYR A 51 2.31 -6.25 6.25
N GLY A 52 1.77 -7.19 7.03
CA GLY A 52 2.60 -8.10 7.83
C GLY A 52 3.55 -8.98 6.99
N LYS A 53 3.20 -9.29 5.74
CA LYS A 53 4.13 -9.95 4.80
C LYS A 53 5.22 -8.99 4.33
N VAL A 54 4.85 -7.76 3.99
CA VAL A 54 5.82 -6.71 3.58
C VAL A 54 6.79 -6.40 4.71
N GLU A 55 6.32 -6.32 5.96
CA GLU A 55 7.17 -6.14 7.14
C GLU A 55 8.25 -7.21 7.22
N LYS A 56 7.86 -8.50 7.11
CA LYS A 56 8.80 -9.62 7.14
C LYS A 56 9.82 -9.60 6.00
N ILE A 57 9.37 -9.21 4.80
CA ILE A 57 10.27 -9.05 3.64
C ILE A 57 11.29 -7.93 3.92
N MET A 58 10.86 -6.83 4.51
CA MET A 58 11.73 -5.71 4.82
C MET A 58 12.70 -6.02 5.97
N GLU A 59 12.24 -6.80 6.96
CA GLU A 59 13.08 -7.34 8.03
C GLU A 59 14.17 -8.26 7.49
N SER A 60 13.85 -9.13 6.51
CA SER A 60 14.85 -10.00 5.89
C SER A 60 15.89 -9.23 5.06
N LEU A 61 15.56 -8.00 4.63
CA LEU A 61 16.49 -7.07 3.98
C LEU A 61 17.33 -6.24 4.97
N GLY A 62 17.13 -6.41 6.28
CA GLY A 62 17.89 -5.72 7.33
C GLY A 62 17.30 -4.36 7.75
N TYR A 63 16.08 -4.04 7.36
CA TYR A 63 15.38 -2.82 7.77
C TYR A 63 14.33 -3.08 8.84
N ASN A 64 13.93 -2.03 9.57
CA ASN A 64 12.75 -2.11 10.44
C ASN A 64 11.49 -2.10 9.56
N GLY A 65 11.02 -3.29 9.19
CA GLY A 65 9.92 -3.46 8.24
C GLY A 65 8.64 -2.75 8.67
N ARG A 66 8.30 -2.83 9.95
CA ARG A 66 7.14 -2.16 10.54
C ARG A 66 7.20 -0.64 10.36
N VAL A 67 8.33 -0.03 10.71
CA VAL A 67 8.51 1.43 10.55
C VAL A 67 8.45 1.84 9.08
N CYS A 68 9.03 1.04 8.17
CA CYS A 68 9.00 1.33 6.74
C CYS A 68 7.58 1.23 6.13
N VAL A 69 6.78 0.27 6.57
CA VAL A 69 5.37 0.17 6.15
C VAL A 69 4.56 1.35 6.69
N LEU A 70 4.76 1.74 7.95
CA LEU A 70 4.07 2.89 8.55
C LEU A 70 4.44 4.20 7.86
N ARG A 71 5.72 4.41 7.54
CA ARG A 71 6.19 5.54 6.73
C ARG A 71 5.45 5.60 5.40
N SER A 72 5.37 4.45 4.71
CA SER A 72 4.74 4.34 3.40
C SER A 72 3.24 4.61 3.46
N LEU A 73 2.54 4.17 4.51
CA LEU A 73 1.12 4.47 4.72
C LEU A 73 0.86 5.96 4.92
N CYS A 74 1.69 6.62 5.72
CA CYS A 74 1.62 8.07 5.97
C CYS A 74 1.90 8.87 4.68
N GLU A 75 2.90 8.46 3.90
CA GLU A 75 3.20 9.13 2.64
C GLU A 75 2.11 8.89 1.59
N ALA A 76 1.60 7.65 1.46
CA ALA A 76 0.55 7.29 0.50
C ALA A 76 -0.72 8.14 0.66
N SER A 77 -1.12 8.46 1.90
CA SER A 77 -2.37 9.18 2.15
C SER A 77 -2.40 10.61 1.59
N ASN A 78 -1.23 11.21 1.35
CA ASN A 78 -1.12 12.56 0.77
C ASN A 78 -0.60 12.56 -0.65
N ARG A 79 0.16 11.53 -1.01
CA ARG A 79 0.93 11.50 -2.25
C ARG A 79 0.06 11.23 -3.47
N PHE A 80 -0.98 10.39 -3.33
CA PHE A 80 -1.81 9.97 -4.44
C PHE A 80 -3.02 10.88 -4.68
N LEU A 81 -2.79 12.03 -5.33
CA LEU A 81 -3.84 12.98 -5.73
C LEU A 81 -4.84 12.35 -6.73
N PRO A 82 -6.05 12.89 -6.91
CA PRO A 82 -7.02 12.39 -7.87
C PRO A 82 -6.60 12.53 -9.35
N LYS A 83 -5.50 13.22 -9.63
CA LYS A 83 -4.99 13.57 -10.97
C LYS A 83 -3.63 12.91 -11.21
N GLU A 84 -3.61 11.58 -11.13
CA GLU A 84 -2.42 10.74 -11.29
C GLU A 84 -2.47 10.07 -12.65
N ASP A 85 -1.44 10.23 -13.48
CA ASP A 85 -1.50 9.82 -14.88
C ASP A 85 -1.13 8.34 -15.12
N ASN A 86 -0.44 7.65 -14.18
CA ASN A 86 0.20 6.34 -14.42
C ASN A 86 -0.47 5.14 -13.72
N LEU A 87 -0.53 3.97 -14.37
CA LEU A 87 -1.12 2.74 -13.83
C LEU A 87 -0.44 2.28 -12.53
N LEU A 88 0.89 2.37 -12.47
CA LEU A 88 1.67 2.03 -11.28
C LEU A 88 1.26 2.85 -10.06
N ASN A 89 0.97 4.13 -10.23
CA ASN A 89 0.50 4.99 -9.14
C ASN A 89 -0.89 4.56 -8.66
N TYR A 90 -1.78 4.17 -9.56
CA TYR A 90 -3.09 3.60 -9.17
C TYR A 90 -2.94 2.29 -8.40
N ILE A 91 -2.02 1.41 -8.79
CA ILE A 91 -1.74 0.16 -8.07
C ILE A 91 -1.21 0.45 -6.67
N LEU A 92 -0.22 1.33 -6.55
CA LEU A 92 0.34 1.70 -5.25
C LEU A 92 -0.69 2.40 -4.36
N LYS A 93 -1.51 3.30 -4.94
CA LYS A 93 -2.67 3.89 -4.27
C LYS A 93 -3.61 2.79 -3.78
N MET A 94 -3.97 1.82 -4.62
CA MET A 94 -4.83 0.71 -4.20
C MET A 94 -4.21 -0.14 -3.11
N ILE A 95 -2.90 -0.39 -3.12
CA ILE A 95 -2.19 -1.20 -2.11
C ILE A 95 -2.13 -0.47 -0.76
N PHE A 96 -1.79 0.81 -0.75
CA PHE A 96 -1.57 1.58 0.49
C PHE A 96 -2.80 2.38 0.96
N ASP A 97 -3.90 2.41 0.20
CA ASP A 97 -5.17 3.03 0.59
C ASP A 97 -5.81 2.34 1.80
N PHE A 98 -5.75 2.98 2.98
CA PHE A 98 -6.37 2.43 4.18
C PHE A 98 -7.80 2.96 4.37
N PRO A 99 -8.79 2.08 4.58
CA PRO A 99 -10.19 2.51 4.72
C PRO A 99 -10.36 3.39 5.97
N GLN A 100 -11.11 4.47 5.81
CA GLN A 100 -11.35 5.52 6.82
C GLN A 100 -12.53 5.20 7.76
N GLU A 101 -13.05 3.98 7.68
CA GLU A 101 -14.16 3.52 8.51
C GLU A 101 -13.72 3.37 9.96
N LYS A 102 -14.64 3.64 10.91
CA LYS A 102 -14.35 3.52 12.34
C LYS A 102 -13.85 2.10 12.68
N ILE A 103 -12.82 2.04 13.52
CA ILE A 103 -12.26 0.77 14.02
C ILE A 103 -13.17 0.25 15.12
N LEU A 104 -13.65 -0.99 14.97
CA LEU A 104 -14.44 -1.66 15.98
C LEU A 104 -13.52 -2.11 17.14
N ARG A 105 -14.08 -2.17 18.35
CA ARG A 105 -13.33 -2.63 19.54
C ARG A 105 -12.90 -4.09 19.45
N SER A 106 -13.58 -4.90 18.64
CA SER A 106 -13.25 -6.30 18.40
C SER A 106 -12.09 -6.50 17.42
N GLU A 107 -11.61 -5.43 16.78
CA GLU A 107 -10.51 -5.53 15.82
C GLU A 107 -9.14 -5.56 16.52
N PRO A 108 -8.16 -6.25 15.91
CA PRO A 108 -6.79 -6.30 16.42
C PRO A 108 -6.13 -4.92 16.53
N GLU A 109 -5.20 -4.78 17.47
CA GLU A 109 -4.52 -3.52 17.73
C GLU A 109 -3.65 -3.05 16.55
N GLU A 110 -3.13 -3.97 15.73
CA GLU A 110 -2.32 -3.64 14.56
C GLU A 110 -3.09 -2.78 13.55
N HIS A 111 -4.41 -2.99 13.43
CA HIS A 111 -5.26 -2.14 12.59
C HIS A 111 -5.24 -0.68 13.05
N ARG A 112 -5.16 -0.43 14.35
CA ARG A 112 -5.15 0.92 14.94
C ARG A 112 -3.86 1.64 14.58
N ILE A 113 -2.74 0.93 14.58
CA ILE A 113 -1.42 1.50 14.31
C ILE A 113 -1.30 1.86 12.81
N TYR A 114 -1.76 0.99 11.91
CA TYR A 114 -1.80 1.30 10.48
C TYR A 114 -2.78 2.43 10.15
N HIS A 115 -3.97 2.42 10.75
CA HIS A 115 -4.95 3.48 10.58
C HIS A 115 -4.41 4.82 11.06
N PHE A 116 -3.74 4.84 12.22
CA PHE A 116 -3.12 6.04 12.76
C PHE A 116 -2.08 6.62 11.81
N ALA A 117 -1.18 5.80 11.25
CA ALA A 117 -0.19 6.25 10.27
C ALA A 117 -0.84 6.86 9.01
N ALA A 118 -1.87 6.21 8.46
CA ALA A 118 -2.58 6.71 7.29
C ALA A 118 -3.40 7.99 7.59
N GLN A 119 -3.97 8.11 8.78
CA GLN A 119 -4.72 9.28 9.21
C GLN A 119 -3.80 10.48 9.43
N MET A 120 -2.64 10.27 10.05
CA MET A 120 -1.65 11.33 10.29
C MET A 120 -1.21 12.00 9.00
N GLY A 121 -0.91 11.21 7.96
CA GLY A 121 -0.58 11.78 6.66
C GLY A 121 -1.75 12.63 6.17
N LYS A 122 -2.95 12.05 6.05
CA LYS A 122 -4.13 12.76 5.54
C LYS A 122 -4.46 14.07 6.25
N GLU A 123 -4.32 14.12 7.57
CA GLU A 123 -4.61 15.33 8.37
C GLU A 123 -3.52 16.40 8.24
N ASN A 124 -2.25 15.99 8.07
CA ASN A 124 -1.12 16.90 7.97
C ASN A 124 -0.31 16.67 6.68
N PRO A 125 -0.78 17.18 5.52
CA PRO A 125 -0.11 17.00 4.23
C PRO A 125 1.33 17.50 4.18
N ASN A 126 1.65 18.51 4.97
CA ASN A 126 2.96 19.16 5.02
C ASN A 126 3.93 18.52 6.03
N GLN A 127 3.49 17.49 6.76
CA GLN A 127 4.33 16.87 7.78
C GLN A 127 5.24 15.80 7.17
N HIS A 128 6.52 15.86 7.51
CA HIS A 128 7.51 14.89 7.03
C HIS A 128 7.34 13.54 7.73
N CYS A 129 6.58 12.63 7.12
CA CYS A 129 6.41 11.24 7.58
C CYS A 129 7.77 10.52 7.79
N SER A 130 8.82 10.92 7.07
CA SER A 130 10.19 10.42 7.23
C SER A 130 10.83 10.73 8.58
N GLN A 131 10.45 11.85 9.21
CA GLN A 131 10.97 12.24 10.53
C GLN A 131 10.26 11.49 11.66
N ILE A 132 8.97 11.18 11.46
CA ILE A 132 8.15 10.42 12.42
C ILE A 132 8.52 8.94 12.37
N PHE A 133 8.61 8.40 11.16
CA PHE A 133 8.93 6.99 10.92
C PHE A 133 10.34 6.90 10.35
N ASN A 134 11.30 6.62 11.23
CA ASN A 134 12.73 6.52 10.91
C ASN A 134 13.06 5.26 10.08
N CYS A 135 12.60 5.24 8.83
CA CYS A 135 13.01 4.31 7.79
C CYS A 135 13.81 5.10 6.74
N PRO A 136 14.93 4.60 6.20
CA PRO A 136 15.80 5.36 5.30
C PRO A 136 15.13 5.71 3.96
N PHE A 137 14.25 4.85 3.45
CA PHE A 137 13.57 5.06 2.17
C PHE A 137 12.06 4.85 2.29
N SER A 138 11.32 5.38 1.31
CA SER A 138 9.90 5.08 1.12
C SER A 138 9.74 3.84 0.24
N LEU A 139 8.84 2.92 0.62
CA LEU A 139 8.49 1.79 -0.26
C LEU A 139 7.85 2.27 -1.56
N ILE A 140 7.16 3.41 -1.52
CA ILE A 140 6.54 4.04 -2.69
C ILE A 140 7.62 4.57 -3.62
N ASP A 141 8.63 5.29 -3.09
CA ASP A 141 9.75 5.77 -3.91
C ASP A 141 10.58 4.63 -4.47
N ALA A 142 10.83 3.58 -3.69
CA ALA A 142 11.52 2.39 -4.15
C ALA A 142 10.76 1.73 -5.31
N ALA A 143 9.43 1.57 -5.19
CA ALA A 143 8.58 0.98 -6.24
C ALA A 143 8.50 1.86 -7.49
N LEU A 144 8.54 3.18 -7.34
CA LEU A 144 8.54 4.13 -8.46
C LEU A 144 9.94 4.40 -9.04
N GLY A 145 10.98 3.74 -8.52
CA GLY A 145 12.36 3.92 -8.98
C GLY A 145 12.99 5.28 -8.61
N ARG A 146 12.44 6.00 -7.63
CA ARG A 146 12.88 7.35 -7.21
C ARG A 146 13.89 7.34 -6.05
N TYR A 147 14.73 6.32 -5.97
CA TYR A 147 15.62 6.08 -4.82
C TYR A 147 16.85 7.03 -4.73
N SER A 148 17.11 7.87 -5.74
CA SER A 148 18.36 8.64 -5.85
C SER A 148 18.22 10.17 -5.76
N ASN A 149 17.02 10.72 -5.54
CA ASN A 149 16.83 12.19 -5.55
C ASN A 149 17.35 12.91 -4.28
N ASN A 150 17.94 12.21 -3.32
CA ASN A 150 18.60 12.77 -2.14
C ASN A 150 20.12 12.51 -2.13
N VAL A 151 20.75 12.41 -3.30
CA VAL A 151 22.20 12.56 -3.43
C VAL A 151 22.47 13.95 -4.00
N ILE A 152 22.61 14.92 -3.10
CA ILE A 152 23.38 16.16 -3.29
C ILE A 152 24.30 16.26 -2.09
#